data_AF-A0A2V5YVK6-F1
#
_entry.id   AF-A0A2V5YVK6-F1
#
_cell.length_a   1.000
_cell.length_b   1.000
_cell.length_c   1.000
_cell.angle_alpha   90.00
_cell.angle_beta   90.00
_cell.angle_gamma   90.00
#
_symmetry.space_group_name_H-M   'P 1'
#
loop_
_entity.id
_entity.type
_entity.pdbx_description
1 polymer ?
#
loop_
_entity_poly.entity_id
_entity_poly.type
_entity_poly.pdbx_seq_one_letter_code
_entity_poly.pdbx_strand_id
1 'polypeptide(L)'
;MAPVFPIELSEGEKLEILQRLDQFRLWYSLDEKRYCLVCGNIITGREIQVIGATCETGPPRIICPTERCNAMPIDWVQPTDEFRHLVLETSDDADWDQTARPR
;
A
#
# COMPACT_ATOMS: atom_id res chain seq x y z
N MET A 1 -0.04 -15.66 -19.70
CA MET A 1 0.38 -14.48 -18.93
C MET A 1 1.86 -14.65 -18.63
N ALA A 2 2.71 -13.74 -19.12
CA ALA A 2 4.13 -13.77 -18.79
C ALA A 2 4.32 -13.51 -17.28
N PRO A 3 5.25 -14.19 -16.60
CA PRO A 3 5.58 -13.90 -15.22
C PRO A 3 6.07 -12.46 -15.12
N VAL A 4 5.45 -11.73 -14.21
CA VAL A 4 5.68 -10.31 -14.03
C VAL A 4 6.70 -10.18 -12.92
N PHE A 5 7.97 -9.99 -13.29
CA PHE A 5 9.06 -9.95 -12.32
C PHE A 5 9.26 -8.53 -11.78
N PRO A 6 9.38 -8.38 -10.44
CA PRO A 6 9.90 -7.16 -9.84
C PRO A 6 11.28 -6.87 -10.40
N ILE A 7 11.55 -5.60 -10.69
CA ILE A 7 12.84 -5.18 -11.21
C ILE A 7 13.68 -4.65 -10.04
N GLU A 8 14.93 -5.11 -9.97
CA GLU A 8 15.94 -4.54 -9.09
C GLU A 8 16.32 -3.16 -9.62
N LEU A 9 15.78 -2.12 -8.99
CA LEU A 9 16.07 -0.71 -9.28
C LEU A 9 16.86 -0.12 -8.12
N SER A 10 17.73 0.85 -8.40
CA SER A 10 18.29 1.66 -7.32
C SER A 10 17.17 2.42 -6.59
N GLU A 11 17.41 2.77 -5.33
CA GLU A 11 16.42 3.53 -4.54
C GLU A 11 16.01 4.86 -5.20
N GLY A 12 16.98 5.54 -5.84
CA GLY A 12 16.74 6.78 -6.57
C GLY A 12 15.85 6.57 -7.80
N GLU A 13 16.18 5.60 -8.66
CA GLU A 13 15.37 5.27 -9.84
C GLU A 13 13.95 4.85 -9.44
N LYS A 14 13.83 4.08 -8.35
CA LYS A 14 12.53 3.66 -7.83
C LYS A 14 11.68 4.86 -7.41
N LEU A 15 12.28 5.81 -6.69
CA LEU A 15 11.59 7.03 -6.26
C LEU A 15 11.14 7.87 -7.46
N GLU A 16 12.00 8.05 -8.46
CA GLU A 16 11.66 8.76 -9.69
C GLU A 16 10.48 8.12 -10.43
N ILE A 17 10.45 6.79 -10.52
CA ILE A 17 9.34 6.06 -11.16
C ILE A 17 8.05 6.23 -10.35
N LEU A 18 8.11 6.13 -9.02
CA LEU A 18 6.95 6.37 -8.16
C LEU A 18 6.40 7.79 -8.35
N GLN A 19 7.26 8.81 -8.34
CA GLN A 19 6.87 10.20 -8.58
C GLN A 19 6.25 10.41 -9.97
N ARG A 20 6.77 9.73 -10.99
CA ARG A 20 6.31 9.88 -12.38
C ARG A 20 4.97 9.17 -12.65
N LEU A 21 4.75 8.02 -12.04
CA LEU A 21 3.54 7.21 -12.24
C LEU A 21 2.40 7.61 -11.29
N ASP A 22 2.72 8.10 -10.11
CA ASP A 22 1.75 8.60 -9.14
C ASP A 22 1.65 10.13 -9.19
N GLN A 23 0.93 10.62 -10.19
CA GLN A 23 0.77 12.06 -10.42
C GLN A 23 -0.24 12.72 -9.48
N PHE A 24 -0.99 11.93 -8.71
CA PHE A 24 -2.02 12.44 -7.80
C PHE A 24 -1.43 12.86 -6.46
N ARG A 25 -0.45 12.09 -5.97
CA ARG A 25 0.24 12.33 -4.71
C ARG A 25 1.72 12.06 -4.89
N LEU A 26 2.52 13.12 -4.83
CA LEU A 26 3.96 13.01 -4.97
C LEU A 26 4.55 12.19 -3.82
N TRP A 27 5.47 11.32 -4.16
CA TRP A 27 6.33 10.60 -3.23
C TRP A 27 7.60 11.43 -3.00
N TYR A 28 7.87 11.88 -1.79
CA TYR A 28 9.13 12.58 -1.46
C TYR A 28 10.20 11.62 -0.95
N SER A 29 9.81 10.46 -0.41
CA SER A 29 10.71 9.40 0.04
C SER A 29 10.12 8.01 -0.16
N LEU A 30 10.97 6.99 -0.29
CA LEU A 30 10.54 5.58 -0.28
C LEU A 30 10.01 5.12 1.09
N ASP A 31 10.34 5.84 2.16
CA ASP A 31 9.88 5.57 3.52
C ASP A 31 8.47 6.10 3.80
N GLU A 32 7.90 6.85 2.86
CA GLU A 32 6.52 7.29 2.97
C GLU A 32 5.56 6.10 3.01
N LYS A 33 4.54 6.25 3.85
CA LYS A 33 3.48 5.28 4.03
C LYS A 33 2.24 5.73 3.26
N ARG A 34 1.62 4.80 2.57
CA ARG A 34 0.31 4.95 1.94
C ARG A 34 -0.62 3.87 2.46
N TYR A 35 -1.89 4.19 2.63
CA TYR A 35 -2.92 3.21 2.90
C TYR A 35 -3.57 2.79 1.58
N CYS A 36 -3.58 1.48 1.32
CA CYS A 36 -4.23 0.94 0.13
C CYS A 36 -5.71 0.70 0.42
N LEU A 37 -6.60 1.40 -0.27
CA LEU A 37 -8.04 1.27 -0.08
C LEU A 37 -8.60 -0.10 -0.51
N VAL A 38 -7.89 -0.84 -1.36
CA VAL A 38 -8.35 -2.15 -1.87
C VAL A 38 -8.06 -3.28 -0.89
N CYS A 39 -6.84 -3.35 -0.35
CA CYS A 39 -6.45 -4.43 0.57
C CYS A 39 -6.45 -4.02 2.04
N GLY A 40 -6.62 -2.73 2.34
CA GLY A 40 -6.61 -2.22 3.71
C GLY A 40 -5.25 -2.25 4.40
N ASN A 41 -4.16 -2.47 3.66
CA ASN A 41 -2.81 -2.51 4.21
C ASN A 41 -2.10 -1.17 4.05
N ILE A 42 -1.26 -0.85 5.03
CA ILE A 42 -0.27 0.22 4.91
C ILE A 42 0.90 -0.32 4.10
N ILE A 43 1.27 0.40 3.05
CA ILE A 43 2.36 0.07 2.14
C ILE A 43 3.38 1.20 2.13
N THR A 44 4.64 0.87 1.89
CA THR A 44 5.72 1.85 1.71
C THR A 44 6.22 1.89 0.26
N GLY A 45 6.87 2.99 -0.11
CA GLY A 45 7.56 3.10 -1.40
C GLY A 45 8.58 1.99 -1.62
N ARG A 46 9.22 1.51 -0.54
CA ARG A 46 10.14 0.36 -0.57
C ARG A 46 9.45 -0.96 -0.91
N GLU A 47 8.24 -1.19 -0.43
CA GLU A 47 7.51 -2.44 -0.66
C GLU A 47 6.80 -2.46 -2.02
N ILE A 48 6.42 -1.30 -2.56
CA ILE A 48 5.78 -1.21 -3.89
C ILE A 48 6.67 -1.86 -4.95
N GLN A 49 6.09 -2.75 -5.74
CA GLN A 49 6.83 -3.43 -6.80
C GLN A 49 6.70 -2.65 -8.10
N VAL A 50 7.84 -2.46 -8.76
CA VAL A 50 7.91 -1.84 -10.09
C VAL A 50 8.10 -2.96 -11.11
N ILE A 51 7.25 -2.95 -12.14
CA ILE A 51 7.17 -3.96 -13.17
C ILE A 51 7.40 -3.32 -14.53
N GLY A 52 8.07 -4.05 -15.42
CA GLY A 52 8.10 -3.72 -16.85
C GLY A 52 8.97 -2.51 -17.21
N ALA A 53 9.79 -2.01 -16.28
CA ALA A 53 10.75 -0.94 -16.55
C ALA A 53 11.87 -1.34 -17.53
N THR A 54 12.16 -2.64 -17.71
CA THR A 54 13.31 -3.13 -18.49
C THR A 54 12.95 -3.95 -19.74
N CYS A 55 11.66 -4.14 -20.05
CA CYS A 55 11.25 -4.87 -21.26
C CYS A 55 10.72 -3.90 -22.33
N GLU A 56 11.03 -4.17 -23.60
CA GLU A 56 10.50 -3.50 -24.82
C GLU A 56 8.95 -3.45 -24.89
N THR A 57 8.25 -4.05 -23.94
CA THR A 57 6.83 -4.38 -23.98
C THR A 57 5.95 -3.44 -23.15
N GLY A 58 6.41 -2.22 -22.86
CA GLY A 58 5.53 -1.13 -22.42
C GLY A 58 6.11 -0.23 -21.32
N PRO A 59 5.36 0.83 -20.93
CA PRO A 59 5.76 1.71 -19.85
C PRO A 59 5.78 0.97 -18.50
N PRO A 60 6.66 1.37 -17.57
CA PRO A 60 6.72 0.79 -16.24
C PRO A 60 5.39 0.96 -15.51
N ARG A 61 5.08 0.00 -14.65
CA ARG A 61 3.88 -0.01 -13.80
C ARG A 61 4.29 -0.23 -12.35
N ILE A 62 3.53 0.36 -11.45
CA ILE A 62 3.68 0.20 -10.00
C ILE A 62 2.49 -0.60 -9.48
N ILE A 63 2.76 -1.59 -8.62
CA ILE A 63 1.73 -2.46 -8.05
C ILE A 63 1.85 -2.54 -6.53
N CYS A 64 0.71 -2.80 -5.88
CA CYS A 64 0.66 -3.03 -4.44
C CYS A 64 1.47 -4.30 -4.09
N PRO A 65 2.24 -4.30 -2.99
CA PRO A 65 2.98 -5.49 -2.52
C PRO A 65 2.08 -6.66 -2.13
N THR A 66 0.81 -6.40 -1.78
CA THR A 66 -0.13 -7.45 -1.36
C THR A 66 -0.47 -8.39 -2.51
N GLU A 67 -0.38 -9.70 -2.28
CA GLU A 67 -0.74 -10.71 -3.27
C GLU A 67 -2.17 -10.51 -3.79
N ARG A 68 -2.33 -10.57 -5.12
CA ARG A 68 -3.62 -10.43 -5.82
C ARG A 68 -4.32 -9.08 -5.62
N CYS A 69 -3.63 -8.08 -5.06
CA CYS A 69 -4.16 -6.72 -5.01
C CYS A 69 -3.94 -6.03 -6.37
N ASN A 70 -5.02 -5.49 -6.93
CA ASN A 70 -5.02 -4.76 -8.19
C ASN A 70 -5.13 -3.24 -7.98
N ALA A 71 -4.74 -2.76 -6.80
CA ALA A 71 -4.80 -1.34 -6.46
C ALA A 71 -3.93 -0.50 -7.39
N MET A 72 -4.52 0.56 -7.90
CA MET A 72 -3.88 1.58 -8.70
C MET A 72 -3.39 2.72 -7.81
N PRO A 73 -2.48 3.60 -8.27
CA PRO A 73 -1.96 4.71 -7.46
C PRO A 73 -3.04 5.61 -6.86
N ILE A 74 -4.16 5.77 -7.57
CA ILE A 74 -5.32 6.54 -7.10
C ILE A 74 -5.93 5.95 -5.81
N ASP A 75 -5.82 4.63 -5.60
CA ASP A 75 -6.33 3.90 -4.44
C ASP A 75 -5.39 4.00 -3.23
N TRP A 76 -4.21 4.60 -3.38
CA TRP A 76 -3.21 4.72 -2.32
C TRP A 76 -3.27 6.11 -1.70
N VAL A 77 -3.94 6.22 -0.56
CA VAL A 77 -4.13 7.50 0.16
C VAL A 77 -3.03 7.68 1.20
N GLN A 78 -2.69 8.93 1.54
CA GLN A 78 -1.87 9.16 2.73
C GLN A 78 -2.69 8.72 3.95
N PRO A 79 -2.11 7.96 4.90
CA PRO A 79 -2.76 7.66 6.16
C PRO A 79 -2.84 8.97 6.95
N THR A 80 -3.92 9.72 6.75
CA THR A 80 -4.26 10.89 7.58
C THR A 80 -4.46 10.41 9.01
N ASP A 81 -4.17 11.26 10.00
CA ASP A 81 -4.35 10.92 11.43
C ASP A 81 -5.78 10.44 11.76
N GLU A 82 -6.77 10.84 10.97
CA GLU A 82 -8.17 10.45 11.12
C GLU A 82 -8.40 8.92 10.95
N PHE A 83 -7.54 8.21 10.20
CA PHE A 83 -7.60 6.75 10.08
C PHE A 83 -6.82 6.00 11.17
N ARG A 84 -5.92 6.66 11.90
CA ARG A 84 -5.16 6.01 12.98
C ARG A 84 -6.04 5.67 14.19
N HIS A 85 -7.06 6.47 14.45
CA HIS A 85 -7.99 6.24 15.55
C HIS A 85 -8.89 5.02 15.33
N LEU A 86 -9.43 4.85 14.11
CA LEU A 86 -10.36 3.76 13.79
C LEU A 86 -9.73 2.36 13.87
N VAL A 87 -8.43 2.24 13.60
CA VAL A 87 -7.72 0.94 13.67
C VAL A 87 -7.45 0.51 15.11
N LEU A 88 -7.29 1.45 16.04
CA LEU A 88 -7.10 1.14 17.46
C LEU A 88 -8.44 0.79 18.16
N GLU A 89 -9.55 1.36 17.70
CA GLU A 89 -10.87 1.15 18.34
C GLU A 89 -11.48 -0.24 18.06
N THR A 90 -10.99 -0.98 17.05
CA THR A 90 -11.56 -2.32 16.72
C THR A 90 -10.95 -3.48 17.50
N SER A 91 -10.00 -3.22 18.41
CA SER A 91 -9.28 -4.27 19.15
C SER A 91 -9.68 -4.39 20.62
N ASP A 92 -10.58 -3.54 21.13
CA ASP A 92 -10.95 -3.50 22.57
C ASP A 92 -12.43 -3.87 22.86
N ASP A 93 -13.11 -4.59 21.97
CA ASP A 93 -14.47 -5.12 22.23
C ASP A 93 -14.48 -6.64 22.53
N ALA A 94 -13.50 -7.10 23.31
CA ALA A 94 -13.52 -8.42 23.94
C ALA A 94 -13.64 -8.30 25.47
N ASP A 95 -14.70 -7.65 25.93
CA ASP A 95 -15.20 -7.78 27.31
C ASP A 95 -16.75 -7.68 27.31
N TRP A 96 -17.41 -8.76 26.91
CA TRP A 96 -18.75 -9.07 27.39
C TRP A 96 -18.65 -10.34 28.23
N ASP A 97 -18.18 -10.19 29.46
CA ASP A 97 -18.58 -11.07 30.54
C ASP A 97 -18.93 -10.21 31.75
N GLN A 98 -20.21 -9.84 31.85
CA GLN A 98 -20.91 -9.67 33.13
C GLN A 98 -22.38 -9.30 32.90
N THR A 99 -23.26 -10.31 32.88
CA THR A 99 -24.49 -10.34 33.70
C THR A 99 -25.29 -11.62 33.46
N ALA A 100 -25.01 -12.65 34.27
CA ALA A 100 -26.05 -13.59 34.72
C ALA A 100 -25.57 -14.34 35.96
N ARG A 101 -25.90 -13.82 37.15
CA ARG A 101 -25.90 -14.64 38.38
C ARG A 101 -27.00 -15.71 38.25
N PRO A 102 -26.72 -17.00 38.50
CA PRO A 102 -27.79 -17.98 38.63
C PRO A 102 -28.52 -17.78 39.97
N ARG A 103 -29.80 -18.09 39.95
CA ARG A 103 -30.81 -17.84 40.99
C ARG A 103 -30.74 -18.85 42.13
#